data_AF-A0AAU9KKK1-F1
#
_entry.id   AF-A0AAU9KKK1-F1
#
_cell.length_a   1.000
_cell.length_b   1.000
_cell.length_c   1.000
_cell.angle_alpha   90.00
_cell.angle_beta   90.00
_cell.angle_gamma   90.00
#
_symmetry.space_group_name_H-M   'P 1'
#
loop_
_entity.id
_entity.type
_entity.pdbx_description
1 polymer ?
#
loop_
_entity_poly.entity_id
_entity_poly.type
_entity_poly.pdbx_seq_one_letter_code
_entity_poly.pdbx_strand_id
1 'polypeptide(L)'
;MFDDLFKLLRSPRWVSSPIARRFGFGSELSYEDDELEDTPSNWIKISTSGHRPPVRSGHSSVVVGDTMYVFGGYNDGDCHNDIYSFDLVRHHWRHIKTSNGIFPDGRASHAWCTSADKTKLYLFGGSGPHWGQTNMGKLLEFNICDKNWTVIEAKGTQPPPGYGQSLCAINKKLYLFGGTSGHVYVNDLYVFDEVTKVWNKEETGGKRPSPRYKHQVATISNCMYVIGGGLYDPPKGPIETYCLDVDTLEWHDVECGGDVPRSRIAHTISQLSSDPYRLIMFGGRDDSGLRQNELSELNLRTGEWRIYYNEESHQPDARDFHTSVFHNGHIFVFGGSNGVERNNDVFRYTITRQPSTLLILVMHALHRNMEHIAKEDLKALPHELKIGLEQINSNVECSYNPTWYVTED
;
A
#
# COMPACT_ATOMS: atom_id res chain seq x y z
N MET A 1 42.48 36.47 16.98
CA MET A 1 42.46 35.21 16.21
C MET A 1 41.13 34.43 16.37
N PHE A 2 40.05 35.07 16.85
CA PHE A 2 38.67 34.53 16.82
C PHE A 2 37.66 35.49 16.14
N ASP A 3 38.01 36.77 15.99
CA ASP A 3 37.16 37.76 15.29
C ASP A 3 37.17 37.64 13.75
N ASP A 4 38.18 37.00 13.16
CA ASP A 4 38.23 36.80 11.70
C ASP A 4 37.43 35.57 11.25
N LEU A 5 37.06 34.66 12.17
CA LEU A 5 36.16 33.54 11.88
C LEU A 5 34.69 34.03 11.81
N PHE A 6 34.32 35.01 12.63
CA PHE A 6 32.97 35.60 12.61
C PHE A 6 32.72 36.51 11.39
N LYS A 7 33.77 37.04 10.75
CA LYS A 7 33.64 37.80 9.49
C LYS A 7 33.33 36.91 8.28
N LEU A 8 33.66 35.62 8.34
CA LEU A 8 33.34 34.62 7.30
C LEU A 8 31.86 34.22 7.28
N LEU A 9 31.13 34.43 8.37
CA LEU A 9 29.70 34.11 8.50
C LEU A 9 28.75 35.26 8.09
N ARG A 10 29.28 36.45 7.81
CA ARG A 10 28.46 37.66 7.56
C ARG A 10 28.24 38.01 6.07
N SER A 11 28.70 37.19 5.13
CA SER A 11 28.35 37.36 3.70
C SER A 11 28.61 36.06 2.93
N PRO A 12 27.61 35.44 2.28
CA PRO A 12 27.79 34.15 1.64
C PRO A 12 28.47 34.31 0.27
N ARG A 13 29.76 34.62 0.25
CA ARG A 13 30.59 34.52 -0.98
C ARG A 13 30.88 33.07 -1.38
N TRP A 14 30.57 32.09 -0.53
CA TRP A 14 30.74 30.66 -0.83
C TRP A 14 29.59 30.10 -1.69
N VAL A 15 28.40 30.72 -1.64
CA VAL A 15 27.23 30.35 -2.47
C VAL A 15 27.50 30.57 -3.96
N SER A 16 28.41 31.48 -4.29
CA SER A 16 28.91 31.70 -5.66
C SER A 16 30.19 30.92 -5.98
N SER A 17 30.67 30.04 -5.09
CA SER A 17 31.87 29.23 -5.33
C SER A 17 31.60 28.09 -6.33
N PRO A 18 32.63 27.65 -7.09
CA PRO A 18 32.52 26.46 -7.94
C PRO A 18 32.13 25.18 -7.18
N ILE A 19 32.42 25.12 -5.88
CA ILE A 19 32.05 24.01 -5.00
C ILE A 19 30.54 24.02 -4.72
N ALA A 20 29.93 25.18 -4.46
CA ALA A 20 28.49 25.30 -4.23
C ALA A 20 27.67 24.91 -5.47
N ARG A 21 28.15 25.29 -6.68
CA ARG A 21 27.56 24.87 -7.95
C ARG A 21 27.63 23.35 -8.18
N ARG A 22 28.72 22.70 -7.75
CA ARG A 22 28.86 21.23 -7.81
C ARG A 22 27.92 20.47 -6.87
N PHE A 23 27.41 21.13 -5.83
CA PHE A 23 26.43 20.57 -4.90
C PHE A 23 24.98 21.03 -5.17
N GLY A 24 24.74 21.74 -6.28
CA GLY A 24 23.39 22.17 -6.69
C GLY A 24 22.88 23.47 -6.04
N PHE A 25 23.74 24.22 -5.35
CA PHE A 25 23.40 25.54 -4.82
C PHE A 25 23.84 26.63 -5.82
N GLY A 26 22.91 27.10 -6.64
CA GLY A 26 23.10 28.22 -7.54
C GLY A 26 21.93 29.19 -7.44
N SER A 27 22.21 30.45 -7.08
CA SER A 27 21.23 31.54 -7.16
C SER A 27 21.33 32.18 -8.56
N GLU A 28 20.40 31.87 -9.45
CA GLU A 28 20.06 32.77 -10.56
C GLU A 28 18.56 33.00 -10.53
N LEU A 29 18.18 34.09 -9.86
CA LEU A 29 16.94 34.80 -10.08
C LEU A 29 17.14 35.64 -11.35
N SER A 30 16.64 35.18 -12.49
CA SER A 30 16.28 36.03 -13.61
C SER A 30 14.76 35.91 -13.80
N TYR A 31 14.06 37.00 -13.52
CA TYR A 31 12.66 37.18 -13.84
C TYR A 31 12.49 37.24 -15.36
N GLU A 32 11.78 36.27 -15.90
CA GLU A 32 10.81 36.35 -17.01
C GLU A 32 10.56 34.92 -17.50
N ASP A 33 9.59 34.23 -16.88
CA ASP A 33 8.77 33.21 -17.55
C ASP A 33 7.52 32.96 -16.69
N ASP A 34 6.38 32.81 -17.36
CA ASP A 34 5.06 32.49 -16.81
C ASP A 34 5.06 31.07 -16.18
N GLU A 35 5.77 30.87 -15.07
CA GLU A 35 5.66 29.64 -14.29
C GLU A 35 4.56 29.82 -13.23
N LEU A 36 3.42 29.16 -13.50
CA LEU A 36 2.45 28.74 -12.49
C LEU A 36 3.19 28.34 -11.22
N GLU A 37 2.89 28.97 -10.08
CA GLU A 37 3.40 28.54 -8.78
C GLU A 37 3.05 27.05 -8.60
N ASP A 38 4.03 26.18 -8.86
CA ASP A 38 3.89 24.74 -8.71
C ASP A 38 3.89 24.46 -7.20
N THR A 39 2.72 24.63 -6.57
CA THR A 39 2.54 24.27 -5.17
C THR A 39 3.02 22.83 -5.02
N PRO A 40 4.00 22.54 -4.15
CA PRO A 40 4.61 21.23 -4.09
C PRO A 40 3.56 20.20 -3.66
N SER A 41 3.10 19.41 -4.63
CA SER A 41 2.18 18.31 -4.40
C SER A 41 2.85 17.24 -3.54
N ASN A 42 2.08 16.67 -2.61
CA ASN A 42 2.53 15.50 -1.87
C ASN A 42 2.36 14.23 -2.71
N TRP A 43 1.54 14.29 -3.78
CA TRP A 43 1.43 13.26 -4.80
C TRP A 43 2.52 13.34 -5.84
N ILE A 44 3.11 12.19 -6.14
CA ILE A 44 4.06 12.01 -7.23
C ILE A 44 3.76 10.70 -7.93
N LYS A 45 3.62 10.72 -9.26
CA LYS A 45 3.66 9.51 -10.09
C LYS A 45 5.11 9.01 -10.13
N ILE A 46 5.41 7.91 -9.44
CA ILE A 46 6.80 7.47 -9.33
C ILE A 46 7.25 6.77 -10.61
N SER A 47 8.44 7.13 -11.08
CA SER A 47 9.14 6.35 -12.08
C SER A 47 9.63 5.06 -11.45
N THR A 48 9.37 3.92 -12.07
CA THR A 48 9.77 2.59 -11.56
C THR A 48 10.74 1.91 -12.51
N SER A 49 11.54 0.98 -12.00
CA SER A 49 12.47 0.17 -12.78
C SER A 49 12.20 -1.33 -12.58
N GLY A 50 12.86 -2.18 -13.38
CA GLY A 50 12.73 -3.64 -13.28
C GLY A 50 11.50 -4.22 -13.99
N HIS A 51 11.06 -5.41 -13.56
CA HIS A 51 9.98 -6.16 -14.19
C HIS A 51 8.62 -5.74 -13.65
N ARG A 52 8.10 -4.63 -14.15
CA ARG A 52 6.80 -4.09 -13.75
C ARG A 52 5.65 -5.03 -14.17
N PRO A 53 4.67 -5.29 -13.29
CA PRO A 53 3.49 -6.09 -13.65
C PRO A 53 2.67 -5.43 -14.79
N PRO A 54 1.98 -6.22 -15.63
CA PRO A 54 0.97 -5.69 -16.55
C PRO A 54 -0.17 -4.99 -15.81
N VAL A 55 -0.93 -4.17 -16.55
CA VAL A 55 -2.15 -3.49 -16.06
C VAL A 55 -3.10 -4.48 -15.41
N ARG A 56 -3.64 -4.13 -14.24
CA ARG A 56 -4.46 -5.05 -13.44
C ARG A 56 -5.35 -4.33 -12.44
N SER A 57 -6.54 -4.88 -12.24
CA SER A 57 -7.43 -4.48 -11.14
C SER A 57 -7.89 -5.69 -10.34
N GLY A 58 -8.27 -5.48 -9.08
CA GLY A 58 -8.71 -6.54 -8.18
C GLY A 58 -7.58 -7.46 -7.74
N HIS A 59 -6.33 -7.06 -7.94
CA HIS A 59 -5.18 -7.69 -7.31
C HIS A 59 -5.12 -7.30 -5.82
N SER A 60 -4.27 -7.97 -5.06
CA SER A 60 -4.01 -7.65 -3.66
C SER A 60 -2.54 -7.37 -3.44
N SER A 61 -2.24 -6.53 -2.44
CA SER A 61 -0.86 -6.24 -2.05
C SER A 61 -0.71 -6.05 -0.54
N VAL A 62 0.48 -6.38 -0.03
CA VAL A 62 0.88 -6.21 1.38
C VAL A 62 2.35 -5.87 1.49
N VAL A 63 2.73 -5.23 2.57
CA VAL A 63 4.12 -4.87 2.86
C VAL A 63 4.71 -5.79 3.93
N VAL A 64 5.90 -6.31 3.66
CA VAL A 64 6.77 -6.98 4.63
C VAL A 64 8.15 -6.36 4.54
N GLY A 65 8.58 -5.69 5.61
CA GLY A 65 9.80 -4.86 5.61
C GLY A 65 9.66 -3.71 4.62
N ASP A 66 10.64 -3.59 3.72
CA ASP A 66 10.69 -2.55 2.68
C ASP A 66 10.13 -3.04 1.33
N THR A 67 9.44 -4.18 1.32
CA THR A 67 8.95 -4.84 0.09
C THR A 67 7.43 -4.97 0.10
N MET A 68 6.79 -4.43 -0.95
CA MET A 68 5.40 -4.71 -1.27
C MET A 68 5.31 -5.97 -2.14
N TYR A 69 4.50 -6.94 -1.74
CA TYR A 69 4.19 -8.13 -2.53
C TYR A 69 2.84 -7.94 -3.21
N VAL A 70 2.75 -8.29 -4.50
CA VAL A 70 1.54 -8.15 -5.32
C VAL A 70 1.22 -9.47 -5.97
N PHE A 71 -0.04 -9.91 -5.88
CA PHE A 71 -0.50 -11.14 -6.52
C PHE A 71 -1.79 -10.94 -7.31
N GLY A 72 -1.86 -11.62 -8.45
CA GLY A 72 -3.07 -11.78 -9.25
C GLY A 72 -3.65 -10.48 -9.82
N GLY A 73 -4.97 -10.44 -9.96
CA GLY A 73 -5.71 -9.37 -10.62
C GLY A 73 -6.28 -9.81 -11.97
N TYR A 74 -7.06 -8.93 -12.57
CA TYR A 74 -7.76 -9.18 -13.82
C TYR A 74 -7.44 -8.08 -14.83
N ASN A 75 -7.30 -8.46 -16.09
CA ASN A 75 -7.30 -7.55 -17.23
C ASN A 75 -7.90 -8.24 -18.46
N ASP A 76 -8.85 -7.58 -19.13
CA ASP A 76 -9.36 -7.96 -20.47
C ASP A 76 -9.71 -9.45 -20.67
N GLY A 77 -10.43 -10.03 -19.72
CA GLY A 77 -10.89 -11.42 -19.80
C GLY A 77 -9.90 -12.44 -19.24
N ASP A 78 -8.74 -12.00 -18.78
CA ASP A 78 -7.72 -12.85 -18.16
C ASP A 78 -7.51 -12.51 -16.68
N CYS A 79 -7.22 -13.55 -15.90
CA CYS A 79 -6.82 -13.41 -14.50
C CYS A 79 -5.37 -13.82 -14.34
N HIS A 80 -4.58 -12.94 -13.73
CA HIS A 80 -3.17 -13.20 -13.49
C HIS A 80 -2.96 -14.16 -12.31
N ASN A 81 -1.92 -14.97 -12.41
CA ASN A 81 -1.44 -15.91 -11.38
C ASN A 81 0.01 -15.63 -10.96
N ASP A 82 0.54 -14.47 -11.34
CA ASP A 82 1.92 -14.07 -11.08
C ASP A 82 2.05 -13.33 -9.75
N ILE A 83 3.25 -13.45 -9.15
CA ILE A 83 3.63 -12.73 -7.93
C ILE A 83 4.81 -11.80 -8.22
N TYR A 84 4.72 -10.56 -7.74
CA TYR A 84 5.79 -9.58 -7.84
C TYR A 84 6.15 -9.05 -6.48
N SER A 85 7.40 -8.61 -6.35
CA SER A 85 7.86 -7.74 -5.27
C SER A 85 8.21 -6.38 -5.81
N PHE A 86 7.82 -5.32 -5.10
CA PHE A 86 8.25 -3.96 -5.32
C PHE A 86 9.07 -3.47 -4.14
N ASP A 87 10.30 -3.07 -4.41
CA ASP A 87 11.18 -2.41 -3.43
C ASP A 87 10.67 -0.97 -3.22
N LEU A 88 10.10 -0.68 -2.05
CA LEU A 88 9.46 0.60 -1.74
C LEU A 88 10.47 1.73 -1.51
N VAL A 89 11.75 1.38 -1.35
CA VAL A 89 12.83 2.34 -1.17
C VAL A 89 13.51 2.63 -2.50
N ARG A 90 13.83 1.60 -3.28
CA ARG A 90 14.52 1.72 -4.58
C ARG A 90 13.56 1.88 -5.77
N HIS A 91 12.26 1.79 -5.55
CA HIS A 91 11.23 1.81 -6.59
C HIS A 91 11.53 0.83 -7.75
N HIS A 92 11.83 -0.43 -7.39
CA HIS A 92 12.26 -1.46 -8.33
C HIS A 92 11.38 -2.71 -8.23
N TRP A 93 10.80 -3.13 -9.37
CA TRP A 93 9.97 -4.32 -9.48
C TRP A 93 10.79 -5.57 -9.79
N ARG A 94 10.43 -6.68 -9.16
CA ARG A 94 10.95 -8.01 -9.51
C ARG A 94 9.80 -8.98 -9.65
N HIS A 95 9.79 -9.75 -10.74
CA HIS A 95 8.93 -10.91 -10.88
C HIS A 95 9.50 -12.06 -10.04
N ILE A 96 8.69 -12.61 -9.14
CA ILE A 96 9.12 -13.69 -8.26
C ILE A 96 8.88 -15.03 -8.98
N LYS A 97 9.97 -15.73 -9.26
CA LYS A 97 9.91 -17.12 -9.76
C LYS A 97 9.80 -18.06 -8.57
N THR A 98 8.72 -18.84 -8.51
CA THR A 98 8.58 -19.95 -7.56
C THR A 98 9.17 -21.22 -8.15
N SER A 99 9.67 -22.11 -7.29
CA SER A 99 10.53 -23.22 -7.72
C SER A 99 9.97 -24.61 -7.39
N ASN A 100 8.96 -24.68 -6.53
CA ASN A 100 8.42 -25.94 -6.03
C ASN A 100 7.28 -26.55 -6.87
N GLY A 101 6.98 -25.98 -8.04
CA GLY A 101 5.95 -26.49 -8.95
C GLY A 101 4.50 -26.27 -8.51
N ILE A 102 4.27 -25.55 -7.39
CA ILE A 102 2.94 -25.17 -6.91
C ILE A 102 2.69 -23.71 -7.29
N PHE A 103 1.56 -23.47 -7.95
CA PHE A 103 1.14 -22.14 -8.39
C PHE A 103 -0.35 -21.98 -8.11
N PRO A 104 -0.80 -20.87 -7.49
CA PRO A 104 -2.23 -20.59 -7.42
C PRO A 104 -2.75 -20.30 -8.84
N ASP A 105 -3.97 -20.76 -9.15
CA ASP A 105 -4.66 -20.37 -10.38
C ASP A 105 -4.86 -18.85 -10.47
N GLY A 106 -4.98 -18.36 -11.71
CA GLY A 106 -5.21 -16.94 -11.99
C GLY A 106 -6.51 -16.46 -11.38
N ARG A 107 -6.44 -15.39 -10.58
CA ARG A 107 -7.61 -14.90 -9.84
C ARG A 107 -7.58 -13.41 -9.56
N ALA A 108 -8.77 -12.84 -9.38
CA ALA A 108 -8.96 -11.49 -8.90
C ALA A 108 -9.95 -11.46 -7.72
N SER A 109 -9.88 -10.38 -6.95
CA SER A 109 -10.70 -10.14 -5.77
C SER A 109 -10.58 -11.19 -4.68
N HIS A 110 -9.40 -11.79 -4.54
CA HIS A 110 -9.08 -12.72 -3.46
C HIS A 110 -8.76 -11.96 -2.16
N ALA A 111 -8.98 -12.64 -1.03
CA ALA A 111 -8.55 -12.16 0.28
C ALA A 111 -7.07 -12.46 0.49
N TRP A 112 -6.36 -11.53 1.14
CA TRP A 112 -4.91 -11.56 1.23
C TRP A 112 -4.43 -10.91 2.53
N CYS A 113 -3.53 -11.55 3.26
CA CYS A 113 -2.89 -10.96 4.44
C CYS A 113 -1.49 -11.51 4.68
N THR A 114 -0.73 -10.84 5.55
CA THR A 114 0.54 -11.34 6.10
C THR A 114 0.27 -12.15 7.37
N SER A 115 1.11 -13.15 7.66
CA SER A 115 1.14 -13.78 8.98
C SER A 115 1.61 -12.78 10.04
N ALA A 116 1.23 -12.99 11.31
CA ALA A 116 1.61 -12.07 12.39
C ALA A 116 3.14 -11.95 12.59
N ASP A 117 3.88 -13.04 12.32
CA ASP A 117 5.35 -13.06 12.35
C ASP A 117 6.00 -12.52 11.06
N LYS A 118 5.18 -12.14 10.06
CA LYS A 118 5.60 -11.58 8.77
C LYS A 118 6.51 -12.50 7.95
N THR A 119 6.41 -13.82 8.14
CA THR A 119 7.19 -14.80 7.38
C THR A 119 6.43 -15.39 6.19
N LYS A 120 5.09 -15.27 6.20
CA LYS A 120 4.20 -15.86 5.20
C LYS A 120 3.14 -14.88 4.74
N LEU A 121 2.63 -15.12 3.53
CA LEU A 121 1.45 -14.45 2.98
C LEU A 121 0.36 -15.50 2.81
N TYR A 122 -0.86 -15.19 3.23
CA TYR A 122 -2.02 -16.06 3.06
C TYR A 122 -2.94 -15.55 1.96
N LEU A 123 -3.43 -16.49 1.15
CA LEU A 123 -4.31 -16.26 0.02
C LEU A 123 -5.55 -17.14 0.17
N PHE A 124 -6.73 -16.53 0.16
CA PHE A 124 -8.00 -17.25 0.13
C PHE A 124 -8.94 -16.63 -0.90
N GLY A 125 -9.75 -17.47 -1.54
CA GLY A 125 -10.81 -16.95 -2.41
C GLY A 125 -10.31 -16.43 -3.75
N GLY A 126 -11.11 -15.52 -4.31
CA GLY A 126 -10.95 -14.97 -5.64
C GLY A 126 -11.77 -15.73 -6.68
N SER A 127 -12.00 -15.08 -7.81
CA SER A 127 -12.64 -15.67 -8.98
C SER A 127 -11.66 -15.64 -10.14
N GLY A 128 -11.73 -16.65 -11.00
CA GLY A 128 -11.17 -16.59 -12.34
C GLY A 128 -11.96 -15.64 -13.25
N PRO A 129 -11.76 -15.68 -14.57
CA PRO A 129 -12.36 -14.71 -15.49
C PRO A 129 -13.88 -14.82 -15.62
N HIS A 130 -14.46 -15.99 -15.28
CA HIS A 130 -15.91 -16.20 -15.26
C HIS A 130 -16.44 -15.99 -13.85
N TRP A 131 -16.74 -14.72 -13.53
CA TRP A 131 -17.21 -14.27 -12.23
C TRP A 131 -18.42 -15.06 -11.74
N GLY A 132 -18.35 -15.53 -10.49
CA GLY A 132 -19.39 -16.34 -9.85
C GLY A 132 -19.40 -17.82 -10.26
N GLN A 133 -18.66 -18.20 -11.30
CA GLN A 133 -18.60 -19.58 -11.80
C GLN A 133 -17.25 -20.25 -11.50
N THR A 134 -16.17 -19.45 -11.47
CA THR A 134 -14.78 -19.93 -11.28
C THR A 134 -14.22 -19.47 -9.93
N ASN A 135 -15.07 -19.45 -8.90
CA ASN A 135 -14.67 -19.07 -7.55
C ASN A 135 -13.76 -20.13 -6.93
N MET A 136 -12.77 -19.67 -6.19
CA MET A 136 -11.79 -20.52 -5.53
C MET A 136 -12.03 -20.50 -4.01
N GLY A 137 -11.72 -21.59 -3.32
CA GLY A 137 -12.01 -21.75 -1.89
C GLY A 137 -10.95 -22.52 -1.11
N LYS A 138 -9.73 -22.66 -1.67
CA LYS A 138 -8.58 -23.22 -0.96
C LYS A 138 -7.80 -22.10 -0.28
N LEU A 139 -7.28 -22.38 0.92
CA LEU A 139 -6.29 -21.53 1.58
C LEU A 139 -4.89 -21.91 1.06
N LEU A 140 -4.14 -20.92 0.61
CA LEU A 140 -2.75 -21.06 0.18
C LEU A 140 -1.85 -20.19 1.06
N GLU A 141 -0.63 -20.64 1.31
CA GLU A 141 0.43 -19.82 1.89
C GLU A 141 1.58 -19.64 0.90
N PHE A 142 2.15 -18.45 0.89
CA PHE A 142 3.42 -18.15 0.23
C PHE A 142 4.48 -17.90 1.31
N ASN A 143 5.52 -18.74 1.33
CA ASN A 143 6.68 -18.52 2.19
C ASN A 143 7.58 -17.46 1.56
N ILE A 144 7.85 -16.37 2.28
CA ILE A 144 8.57 -15.22 1.74
C ILE A 144 10.05 -15.53 1.52
N CYS A 145 10.67 -16.27 2.44
CA CYS A 145 12.09 -16.63 2.37
C CYS A 145 12.35 -17.62 1.23
N ASP A 146 11.56 -18.69 1.19
CA ASP A 146 11.72 -19.79 0.23
C ASP A 146 11.12 -19.47 -1.14
N LYS A 147 10.29 -18.42 -1.22
CA LYS A 147 9.55 -17.99 -2.42
C LYS A 147 8.73 -19.12 -3.04
N ASN A 148 8.04 -19.87 -2.20
CA ASN A 148 7.30 -21.07 -2.59
C ASN A 148 5.88 -21.04 -2.05
N TRP A 149 4.96 -21.58 -2.85
CA TRP A 149 3.55 -21.72 -2.50
C TRP A 149 3.26 -23.08 -1.87
N THR A 150 2.38 -23.11 -0.89
CA THR A 150 1.86 -24.35 -0.30
C THR A 150 0.34 -24.26 -0.25
N VAL A 151 -0.35 -25.29 -0.71
CA VAL A 151 -1.80 -25.43 -0.45
C VAL A 151 -1.96 -25.96 0.96
N ILE A 152 -2.70 -25.25 1.80
CA ILE A 152 -2.92 -25.68 3.18
C ILE A 152 -4.02 -26.72 3.22
N GLU A 153 -3.68 -27.91 3.69
CA GLU A 153 -4.64 -28.97 4.00
C GLU A 153 -5.34 -28.67 5.32
N ALA A 154 -6.31 -27.75 5.25
CA ALA A 154 -7.09 -27.37 6.42
C ALA A 154 -8.21 -28.39 6.71
N LYS A 155 -8.53 -28.57 7.98
CA LYS A 155 -9.67 -29.39 8.46
C LYS A 155 -10.80 -28.47 8.95
N GLY A 156 -11.92 -29.07 9.38
CA GLY A 156 -13.05 -28.34 9.97
C GLY A 156 -14.01 -27.75 8.94
N THR A 157 -14.71 -26.68 9.33
CA THR A 157 -15.77 -26.05 8.54
C THR A 157 -15.17 -25.05 7.56
N GLN A 158 -14.92 -25.52 6.34
CA GLN A 158 -14.30 -24.71 5.29
C GLN A 158 -15.20 -23.54 4.86
N PRO A 159 -14.64 -22.33 4.66
CA PRO A 159 -15.38 -21.26 4.02
C PRO A 159 -15.71 -21.64 2.57
N PRO A 160 -16.90 -21.26 2.07
CA PRO A 160 -17.27 -21.53 0.69
C PRO A 160 -16.39 -20.74 -0.30
N PRO A 161 -16.22 -21.24 -1.54
CA PRO A 161 -15.57 -20.48 -2.59
C PRO A 161 -16.26 -19.15 -2.86
N GLY A 162 -15.47 -18.07 -2.99
CA GLY A 162 -16.02 -16.74 -3.22
C GLY A 162 -14.93 -15.69 -3.42
N TYR A 163 -15.34 -14.45 -3.62
CA TYR A 163 -14.45 -13.32 -3.83
C TYR A 163 -14.97 -12.06 -3.11
N GLY A 164 -14.07 -11.09 -2.93
CA GLY A 164 -14.35 -9.83 -2.26
C GLY A 164 -14.45 -9.93 -0.73
N GLN A 165 -14.02 -11.05 -0.13
CA GLN A 165 -13.81 -11.17 1.31
C GLN A 165 -12.62 -10.31 1.76
N SER A 166 -12.57 -9.96 3.05
CA SER A 166 -11.34 -9.53 3.71
C SER A 166 -10.72 -10.70 4.48
N LEU A 167 -9.40 -10.65 4.66
CA LEU A 167 -8.63 -11.57 5.49
C LEU A 167 -7.66 -10.75 6.33
N CYS A 168 -7.57 -11.01 7.62
CA CYS A 168 -6.53 -10.44 8.47
C CYS A 168 -5.97 -11.50 9.42
N ALA A 169 -4.75 -11.28 9.90
CA ALA A 169 -4.11 -12.11 10.91
C ALA A 169 -4.10 -11.35 12.24
N ILE A 170 -4.64 -11.98 13.29
CA ILE A 170 -4.54 -11.48 14.66
C ILE A 170 -4.03 -12.66 15.50
N ASN A 171 -2.89 -12.46 16.16
CA ASN A 171 -2.16 -13.51 16.88
C ASN A 171 -1.76 -14.68 15.98
N LYS A 172 -2.30 -15.89 16.17
CA LYS A 172 -2.03 -17.09 15.34
C LYS A 172 -3.30 -17.59 14.64
N LYS A 173 -4.19 -16.66 14.33
CA LYS A 173 -5.48 -16.94 13.71
C LYS A 173 -5.70 -16.01 12.54
N LEU A 174 -6.30 -16.55 11.48
CA LEU A 174 -6.76 -15.78 10.33
C LEU A 174 -8.26 -15.61 10.40
N TYR A 175 -8.74 -14.38 10.22
CA TYR A 175 -10.15 -14.02 10.26
C TYR A 175 -10.59 -13.65 8.84
N LEU A 176 -11.47 -14.45 8.26
CA LEU A 176 -12.04 -14.25 6.94
C LEU A 176 -13.48 -13.78 7.08
N PHE A 177 -13.81 -12.61 6.53
CA PHE A 177 -15.14 -12.02 6.69
C PHE A 177 -15.78 -11.61 5.35
N GLY A 178 -17.08 -11.88 5.26
CA GLY A 178 -17.96 -11.41 4.19
C GLY A 178 -17.67 -12.00 2.81
N GLY A 179 -17.80 -11.17 1.78
CA GLY A 179 -17.62 -11.50 0.37
C GLY A 179 -18.88 -12.01 -0.33
N THR A 180 -18.69 -12.56 -1.52
CA THR A 180 -19.78 -13.03 -2.38
C THR A 180 -19.40 -14.26 -3.20
N SER A 181 -20.38 -15.11 -3.47
CA SER A 181 -20.28 -16.17 -4.48
C SER A 181 -20.58 -15.68 -5.89
N GLY A 182 -20.94 -14.41 -6.07
CA GLY A 182 -21.49 -13.84 -7.31
C GLY A 182 -23.02 -13.86 -7.37
N HIS A 183 -23.66 -14.69 -6.56
CA HIS A 183 -25.13 -14.76 -6.42
C HIS A 183 -25.60 -14.33 -5.02
N VAL A 184 -24.80 -14.63 -4.00
CA VAL A 184 -25.14 -14.37 -2.59
C VAL A 184 -23.99 -13.62 -1.95
N TYR A 185 -24.31 -12.50 -1.31
CA TYR A 185 -23.40 -11.75 -0.44
C TYR A 185 -23.59 -12.24 0.98
N VAL A 186 -22.51 -12.34 1.74
CA VAL A 186 -22.53 -12.87 3.12
C VAL A 186 -21.85 -11.90 4.09
N ASN A 187 -22.12 -12.09 5.38
CA ASN A 187 -21.45 -11.48 6.53
C ASN A 187 -21.00 -12.56 7.52
N ASP A 188 -20.71 -13.76 7.01
CA ASP A 188 -20.17 -14.86 7.81
C ASP A 188 -18.73 -14.54 8.26
N LEU A 189 -18.37 -15.01 9.45
CA LEU A 189 -16.99 -15.01 9.95
C LEU A 189 -16.47 -16.44 9.98
N TYR A 190 -15.34 -16.66 9.31
CA TYR A 190 -14.58 -17.90 9.43
C TYR A 190 -13.23 -17.62 10.07
N VAL A 191 -12.80 -18.49 10.98
CA VAL A 191 -11.54 -18.36 11.69
C VAL A 191 -10.68 -19.59 11.45
N PHE A 192 -9.47 -19.37 10.96
CA PHE A 192 -8.48 -20.41 10.76
C PHE A 192 -7.46 -20.36 11.89
N ASP A 193 -7.29 -21.46 12.61
CA ASP A 193 -6.21 -21.59 13.58
C ASP A 193 -4.93 -22.07 12.90
N GLU A 194 -3.89 -21.25 12.92
CA GLU A 194 -2.62 -21.54 12.23
C GLU A 194 -1.84 -22.71 12.86
N VAL A 195 -2.11 -23.05 14.13
CA VAL A 195 -1.44 -24.13 14.86
C VAL A 195 -2.13 -25.47 14.59
N THR A 196 -3.45 -25.51 14.76
CA THR A 196 -4.23 -26.75 14.58
C THR A 196 -4.58 -27.02 13.12
N LYS A 197 -4.46 -26.01 12.25
CA LYS A 197 -4.85 -26.04 10.83
C LYS A 197 -6.34 -26.36 10.64
N VAL A 198 -7.19 -25.82 11.51
CA VAL A 198 -8.63 -26.03 11.50
C VAL A 198 -9.35 -24.71 11.20
N TRP A 199 -10.29 -24.74 10.26
CA TRP A 199 -11.28 -23.69 10.07
C TRP A 199 -12.51 -23.93 10.94
N ASN A 200 -13.02 -22.87 11.54
CA ASN A 200 -14.34 -22.83 12.17
C ASN A 200 -15.17 -21.72 11.55
N LYS A 201 -16.48 -21.97 11.40
CA LYS A 201 -17.46 -20.91 11.17
C LYS A 201 -17.90 -20.43 12.55
N GLU A 202 -17.60 -19.17 12.86
CA GLU A 202 -17.89 -18.60 14.17
C GLU A 202 -19.25 -17.91 14.17
N GLU A 203 -20.02 -18.12 15.24
CA GLU A 203 -21.21 -17.34 15.53
C GLU A 203 -20.81 -16.10 16.33
N THR A 204 -21.09 -14.92 15.79
CA THR A 204 -20.75 -13.65 16.43
C THR A 204 -21.99 -12.98 17.02
N GLY A 205 -21.83 -12.29 18.14
CA GLY A 205 -22.87 -11.44 18.73
C GLY A 205 -22.84 -9.99 18.25
N GLY A 206 -23.60 -9.15 18.94
CA GLY A 206 -23.54 -7.71 18.80
C GLY A 206 -24.14 -7.15 17.50
N LYS A 207 -23.72 -5.93 17.16
CA LYS A 207 -24.20 -5.19 15.98
C LYS A 207 -23.42 -5.58 14.73
N ARG A 208 -23.70 -6.77 14.22
CA ARG A 208 -23.01 -7.33 13.05
C ARG A 208 -23.24 -6.47 11.79
N PRO A 209 -22.21 -6.22 10.97
CA PRO A 209 -22.36 -5.58 9.68
C PRO A 209 -23.31 -6.36 8.75
N SER A 210 -24.03 -5.65 7.88
CA SER A 210 -24.79 -6.25 6.77
C SER A 210 -23.88 -7.06 5.82
N PRO A 211 -24.41 -8.04 5.07
CA PRO A 211 -23.66 -8.76 4.04
C PRO A 211 -22.90 -7.82 3.11
N ARG A 212 -21.59 -8.06 2.94
CA ARG A 212 -20.74 -7.11 2.24
C ARG A 212 -19.54 -7.73 1.54
N TYR A 213 -19.22 -7.21 0.36
CA TYR A 213 -17.97 -7.46 -0.36
C TYR A 213 -17.17 -6.16 -0.54
N LYS A 214 -15.88 -6.30 -0.82
CA LYS A 214 -14.99 -5.17 -1.15
C LYS A 214 -14.98 -4.04 -0.12
N HIS A 215 -15.21 -4.43 1.14
CA HIS A 215 -14.86 -3.67 2.33
C HIS A 215 -13.36 -3.82 2.59
N GLN A 216 -12.83 -2.97 3.46
CA GLN A 216 -11.44 -3.05 3.91
C GLN A 216 -11.38 -3.48 5.37
N VAL A 217 -10.24 -4.07 5.75
CA VAL A 217 -9.98 -4.48 7.12
C VAL A 217 -8.72 -3.79 7.65
N ALA A 218 -8.80 -3.31 8.89
CA ALA A 218 -7.64 -2.90 9.67
C ALA A 218 -7.66 -3.61 11.02
N THR A 219 -6.50 -3.82 11.62
CA THR A 219 -6.38 -4.53 12.91
C THR A 219 -5.68 -3.64 13.92
N ILE A 220 -6.21 -3.55 15.14
CA ILE A 220 -5.54 -2.91 16.28
C ILE A 220 -5.73 -3.81 17.49
N SER A 221 -4.63 -4.27 18.07
CA SER A 221 -4.67 -5.22 19.19
C SER A 221 -5.55 -6.45 18.83
N ASN A 222 -6.57 -6.75 19.64
CA ASN A 222 -7.52 -7.85 19.42
C ASN A 222 -8.81 -7.39 18.72
N CYS A 223 -8.77 -6.26 18.01
CA CYS A 223 -9.92 -5.73 17.29
C CYS A 223 -9.70 -5.78 15.77
N MET A 224 -10.70 -6.32 15.07
CA MET A 224 -10.82 -6.28 13.61
C MET A 224 -11.81 -5.19 13.22
N TYR A 225 -11.32 -4.15 12.55
CA TYR A 225 -12.14 -3.06 12.03
C TYR A 225 -12.52 -3.32 10.58
N VAL A 226 -13.81 -3.26 10.26
CA VAL A 226 -14.34 -3.40 8.90
C VAL A 226 -14.89 -2.07 8.43
N ILE A 227 -14.35 -1.55 7.33
CA ILE A 227 -14.64 -0.23 6.79
C ILE A 227 -15.32 -0.35 5.42
N GLY A 228 -16.50 0.25 5.29
CA GLY A 228 -17.28 0.34 4.06
C GLY A 228 -17.66 -1.01 3.47
N GLY A 229 -17.63 -1.07 2.13
CA GLY A 229 -18.14 -2.18 1.35
C GLY A 229 -19.67 -2.24 1.32
N GLY A 230 -20.20 -3.28 0.68
CA GLY A 230 -21.64 -3.40 0.50
C GLY A 230 -22.04 -4.57 -0.39
N LEU A 231 -23.16 -4.44 -1.08
CA LEU A 231 -23.49 -5.32 -2.20
C LEU A 231 -22.87 -4.74 -3.48
N TYR A 232 -23.30 -5.21 -4.65
CA TYR A 232 -22.85 -4.64 -5.94
C TYR A 232 -22.96 -3.10 -5.97
N ASP A 233 -24.08 -2.59 -5.45
CA ASP A 233 -24.24 -1.18 -5.12
C ASP A 233 -24.00 -1.01 -3.61
N PRO A 234 -23.08 -0.10 -3.21
CA PRO A 234 -22.86 0.16 -1.80
C PRO A 234 -24.10 0.81 -1.16
N PRO A 235 -24.29 0.68 0.17
CA PRO A 235 -25.36 1.37 0.90
C PRO A 235 -25.35 2.86 0.63
N LYS A 236 -26.52 3.50 0.59
CA LYS A 236 -26.59 4.96 0.47
C LYS A 236 -26.14 5.64 1.76
N GLY A 237 -25.49 6.78 1.63
CA GLY A 237 -25.12 7.64 2.76
C GLY A 237 -23.65 7.49 3.21
N PRO A 238 -23.35 7.74 4.50
CA PRO A 238 -21.97 7.75 4.99
C PRO A 238 -21.35 6.35 5.01
N ILE A 239 -20.03 6.28 4.89
CA ILE A 239 -19.28 5.03 5.01
C ILE A 239 -19.37 4.50 6.44
N GLU A 240 -19.76 3.24 6.57
CA GLU A 240 -19.91 2.57 7.88
C GLU A 240 -18.58 1.99 8.34
N THR A 241 -18.33 2.02 9.65
CA THR A 241 -17.19 1.36 10.29
C THR A 241 -17.68 0.50 11.46
N TYR A 242 -17.22 -0.75 11.50
CA TYR A 242 -17.55 -1.71 12.53
C TYR A 242 -16.27 -2.25 13.17
N CYS A 243 -16.38 -2.69 14.42
CA CYS A 243 -15.31 -3.32 15.18
C CYS A 243 -15.78 -4.67 15.70
N LEU A 244 -15.04 -5.73 15.41
CA LEU A 244 -15.17 -7.04 16.05
C LEU A 244 -14.07 -7.18 17.09
N ASP A 245 -14.47 -7.36 18.35
CA ASP A 245 -13.55 -7.85 19.37
C ASP A 245 -13.38 -9.36 19.18
N VAL A 246 -12.16 -9.82 18.89
CA VAL A 246 -11.93 -11.22 18.50
C VAL A 246 -11.82 -12.18 19.68
N ASP A 247 -11.75 -11.66 20.92
CA ASP A 247 -11.75 -12.48 22.12
C ASP A 247 -13.18 -12.83 22.54
N THR A 248 -14.11 -11.90 22.37
CA THR A 248 -15.54 -12.05 22.71
C THR A 248 -16.42 -12.45 21.53
N LEU A 249 -15.95 -12.21 20.29
CA LEU A 249 -16.73 -12.35 19.05
C LEU A 249 -17.98 -11.45 19.02
N GLU A 250 -17.92 -10.29 19.69
CA GLU A 250 -18.99 -9.29 19.70
C GLU A 250 -18.68 -8.14 18.74
N TRP A 251 -19.64 -7.82 17.87
CA TRP A 251 -19.55 -6.66 16.98
C TRP A 251 -20.07 -5.38 17.64
N HIS A 252 -19.37 -4.28 17.38
CA HIS A 252 -19.73 -2.94 17.80
C HIS A 252 -19.71 -1.99 16.59
N ASP A 253 -20.66 -1.06 16.55
CA ASP A 253 -20.56 0.08 15.65
C ASP A 253 -19.43 0.99 16.13
N VAL A 254 -18.66 1.54 15.20
CA VAL A 254 -17.77 2.67 15.50
C VAL A 254 -18.53 3.94 15.13
N GLU A 255 -18.89 4.73 16.12
CA GLU A 255 -19.54 6.02 15.89
C GLU A 255 -18.57 6.95 15.16
N CYS A 256 -18.95 7.32 13.94
CA CYS A 256 -18.14 8.16 13.07
C CYS A 256 -18.70 9.58 12.96
N GLY A 257 -17.83 10.57 13.13
CA GLY A 257 -18.13 12.00 13.03
C GLY A 257 -17.22 12.74 12.04
N GLY A 258 -17.34 14.06 11.98
CA GLY A 258 -16.53 14.91 11.11
C GLY A 258 -16.93 14.85 9.63
N ASP A 259 -15.94 14.91 8.74
CA ASP A 259 -16.13 14.86 7.29
C ASP A 259 -16.27 13.40 6.82
N VAL A 260 -17.36 12.72 7.21
CA VAL A 260 -17.53 11.29 6.91
C VAL A 260 -17.71 11.08 5.39
N PRO A 261 -16.84 10.29 4.72
CA PRO A 261 -16.97 10.05 3.29
C PRO A 261 -18.23 9.28 2.92
N ARG A 262 -18.67 9.39 1.67
CA ARG A 262 -19.73 8.54 1.12
C ARG A 262 -19.33 7.06 1.17
N SER A 263 -20.32 6.23 1.48
CA SER A 263 -20.26 4.79 1.39
C SER A 263 -19.80 4.36 0.00
N ARG A 264 -18.88 3.38 -0.02
CA ARG A 264 -18.20 2.94 -1.23
C ARG A 264 -17.63 1.53 -1.10
N ILE A 265 -17.41 0.90 -2.25
CA ILE A 265 -16.70 -0.38 -2.37
C ILE A 265 -15.36 -0.20 -3.08
N ALA A 266 -14.46 -1.17 -2.92
CA ALA A 266 -13.21 -1.28 -3.67
C ALA A 266 -12.30 -0.04 -3.56
N HIS A 267 -12.48 0.71 -2.47
CA HIS A 267 -11.54 1.67 -1.92
C HIS A 267 -10.39 0.91 -1.24
N THR A 268 -9.36 1.63 -0.82
CA THR A 268 -8.26 1.05 -0.04
C THR A 268 -8.15 1.75 1.31
N ILE A 269 -7.64 1.02 2.32
CA ILE A 269 -7.29 1.57 3.64
C ILE A 269 -5.82 1.27 3.90
N SER A 270 -5.04 2.31 4.16
CA SER A 270 -3.64 2.26 4.53
C SER A 270 -3.48 2.66 6.00
N GLN A 271 -3.08 1.72 6.86
CA GLN A 271 -2.84 1.96 8.29
C GLN A 271 -1.43 2.55 8.52
N LEU A 272 -1.35 3.64 9.28
CA LEU A 272 -0.05 4.27 9.60
C LEU A 272 0.75 3.40 10.57
N SER A 273 2.00 3.09 10.23
CA SER A 273 2.87 2.34 11.15
C SER A 273 3.31 3.17 12.37
N SER A 274 3.31 4.50 12.25
CA SER A 274 3.66 5.43 13.35
C SER A 274 2.51 5.67 14.33
N ASP A 275 1.26 5.50 13.88
CA ASP A 275 0.07 5.59 14.72
C ASP A 275 -1.02 4.66 14.13
N PRO A 276 -1.15 3.42 14.63
CA PRO A 276 -2.03 2.42 14.04
C PRO A 276 -3.51 2.77 14.15
N TYR A 277 -3.87 3.78 14.95
CA TYR A 277 -5.24 4.30 15.04
C TYR A 277 -5.61 5.25 13.90
N ARG A 278 -4.67 5.64 13.05
CA ARG A 278 -4.94 6.49 11.89
C ARG A 278 -4.98 5.65 10.62
N LEU A 279 -6.13 5.65 9.97
CA LEU A 279 -6.40 4.91 8.74
C LEU A 279 -6.64 5.89 7.60
N ILE A 280 -5.89 5.74 6.51
CA ILE A 280 -6.05 6.59 5.33
C ILE A 280 -6.80 5.82 4.25
N MET A 281 -7.92 6.38 3.82
CA MET A 281 -8.71 5.89 2.71
C MET A 281 -8.33 6.59 1.41
N PHE A 282 -8.27 5.83 0.32
CA PHE A 282 -8.13 6.37 -1.03
C PHE A 282 -9.06 5.64 -2.02
N GLY A 283 -9.69 6.44 -2.87
CA GLY A 283 -10.48 6.02 -4.02
C GLY A 283 -11.71 5.15 -3.72
N GLY A 284 -12.00 4.22 -4.63
CA GLY A 284 -13.19 3.37 -4.62
C GLY A 284 -14.34 3.91 -5.47
N ARG A 285 -15.46 3.17 -5.48
CA ARG A 285 -16.71 3.56 -6.16
C ARG A 285 -17.83 3.76 -5.15
N ASP A 286 -18.42 4.94 -5.13
CA ASP A 286 -19.43 5.34 -4.17
C ASP A 286 -20.86 4.91 -4.53
N ASP A 287 -21.81 5.31 -3.68
CA ASP A 287 -23.25 5.06 -3.80
C ASP A 287 -23.94 5.75 -4.98
N SER A 288 -23.27 6.70 -5.64
CA SER A 288 -23.70 7.29 -6.90
C SER A 288 -23.13 6.57 -8.13
N GLY A 289 -22.22 5.62 -7.91
CA GLY A 289 -21.49 4.93 -8.97
C GLY A 289 -20.26 5.69 -9.47
N LEU A 290 -19.95 6.85 -8.88
CA LEU A 290 -18.77 7.61 -9.23
C LEU A 290 -17.53 7.01 -8.57
N ARG A 291 -16.44 6.99 -9.35
CA ARG A 291 -15.12 6.71 -8.81
C ARG A 291 -14.62 7.93 -8.08
N GLN A 292 -13.80 7.65 -7.09
CA GLN A 292 -13.28 8.63 -6.16
C GLN A 292 -11.75 8.64 -6.23
N ASN A 293 -11.13 9.77 -5.90
CA ASN A 293 -9.68 9.94 -5.75
C ASN A 293 -9.31 10.80 -4.54
N GLU A 294 -10.26 11.23 -3.71
CA GLU A 294 -9.93 11.96 -2.50
C GLU A 294 -9.19 11.07 -1.49
N LEU A 295 -8.35 11.73 -0.68
CA LEU A 295 -7.82 11.15 0.53
C LEU A 295 -8.74 11.49 1.69
N SER A 296 -9.04 10.49 2.51
CA SER A 296 -9.75 10.68 3.76
C SER A 296 -9.03 9.96 4.88
N GLU A 297 -9.12 10.47 6.09
CA GLU A 297 -8.51 9.84 7.25
C GLU A 297 -9.55 9.59 8.33
N LEU A 298 -9.52 8.39 8.90
CA LEU A 298 -10.23 8.03 10.12
C LEU A 298 -9.26 7.94 11.30
N ASN A 299 -9.55 8.68 12.37
CA ASN A 299 -8.92 8.48 13.67
C ASN A 299 -9.79 7.56 14.54
N LEU A 300 -9.36 6.31 14.71
CA LEU A 300 -10.10 5.30 15.48
C LEU A 300 -10.16 5.56 16.99
N ARG A 301 -9.37 6.50 17.53
CA ARG A 301 -9.49 6.89 18.95
C ARG A 301 -10.67 7.82 19.20
N THR A 302 -11.01 8.65 18.21
CA THR A 302 -12.07 9.66 18.33
C THR A 302 -13.30 9.33 17.49
N GLY A 303 -13.18 8.47 16.48
CA GLY A 303 -14.23 8.22 15.48
C GLY A 303 -14.31 9.31 14.40
N GLU A 304 -13.47 10.35 14.46
CA GLU A 304 -13.57 11.49 13.55
C GLU A 304 -12.92 11.18 12.19
N TRP A 305 -13.65 11.50 11.12
CA TRP A 305 -13.15 11.53 9.76
C TRP A 305 -12.72 12.94 9.36
N ARG A 306 -11.70 13.00 8.50
CA ARG A 306 -11.28 14.21 7.80
C ARG A 306 -11.07 13.92 6.33
N ILE A 307 -11.66 14.74 5.44
CA ILE A 307 -11.40 14.65 4.00
C ILE A 307 -10.38 15.72 3.61
N TYR A 308 -9.39 15.32 2.83
CA TYR A 308 -8.41 16.23 2.23
C TYR A 308 -8.91 16.63 0.83
N TYR A 309 -9.49 17.83 0.73
CA TYR A 309 -10.04 18.38 -0.51
C TYR A 309 -9.02 19.05 -1.43
N ASN A 310 -7.72 18.92 -1.14
CA ASN A 310 -6.70 19.62 -1.91
C ASN A 310 -6.65 19.02 -3.33
N GLU A 311 -6.91 19.86 -4.33
CA GLU A 311 -6.59 19.59 -5.74
C GLU A 311 -5.07 19.70 -5.91
N GLU A 312 -4.34 18.74 -5.34
CA GLU A 312 -2.91 18.67 -5.54
C GLU A 312 -2.62 18.27 -7.00
N SER A 313 -1.68 18.97 -7.65
CA SER A 313 -1.18 18.56 -8.96
C SER A 313 -0.67 17.10 -8.88
N HIS A 314 -0.72 16.34 -9.97
CA HIS A 314 -0.18 14.97 -10.03
C HIS A 314 -0.90 13.89 -9.18
N GLN A 315 -2.08 14.17 -8.63
CA GLN A 315 -2.92 13.14 -8.01
C GLN A 315 -3.32 12.06 -9.05
N PRO A 316 -3.38 10.77 -8.66
CA PRO A 316 -4.00 9.75 -9.49
C PRO A 316 -5.44 10.09 -9.85
N ASP A 317 -5.86 9.65 -11.03
CA ASP A 317 -7.28 9.67 -11.43
C ASP A 317 -8.16 8.87 -10.47
N ALA A 318 -9.45 9.20 -10.48
CA ALA A 318 -10.47 8.49 -9.71
C ALA A 318 -10.52 7.02 -10.09
N ARG A 319 -10.32 6.13 -9.10
CA ARG A 319 -10.10 4.70 -9.36
C ARG A 319 -10.61 3.77 -8.28
N ASP A 320 -11.02 2.58 -8.70
CA ASP A 320 -11.44 1.47 -7.84
C ASP A 320 -10.61 0.21 -8.12
N PHE A 321 -10.69 -0.77 -7.22
CA PHE A 321 -9.99 -2.07 -7.34
C PHE A 321 -8.45 -1.96 -7.49
N HIS A 322 -7.87 -0.84 -7.06
CA HIS A 322 -6.44 -0.65 -6.88
C HIS A 322 -6.01 -1.23 -5.52
N THR A 323 -4.71 -1.24 -5.26
CA THR A 323 -4.19 -1.49 -3.92
C THR A 323 -3.46 -0.26 -3.41
N SER A 324 -3.45 -0.05 -2.09
CA SER A 324 -2.59 0.93 -1.46
C SER A 324 -1.90 0.35 -0.24
N VAL A 325 -0.68 0.81 0.01
CA VAL A 325 0.10 0.40 1.17
C VAL A 325 0.79 1.60 1.80
N PHE A 326 0.93 1.59 3.13
CA PHE A 326 1.72 2.57 3.85
C PHE A 326 3.14 2.07 4.10
N HIS A 327 4.14 2.92 3.86
CA HIS A 327 5.53 2.64 4.18
C HIS A 327 6.31 3.93 4.41
N ASN A 328 6.99 4.05 5.55
CA ASN A 328 7.91 5.14 5.91
C ASN A 328 7.36 6.56 5.65
N GLY A 329 6.12 6.83 6.08
CA GLY A 329 5.51 8.16 5.92
C GLY A 329 4.88 8.40 4.55
N HIS A 330 4.83 7.39 3.69
CA HIS A 330 4.25 7.46 2.37
C HIS A 330 3.12 6.44 2.17
N ILE A 331 2.13 6.80 1.37
CA ILE A 331 1.18 5.84 0.77
C ILE A 331 1.62 5.57 -0.65
N PHE A 332 1.67 4.30 -1.04
CA PHE A 332 1.88 3.89 -2.42
C PHE A 332 0.57 3.30 -2.96
N VAL A 333 0.07 3.86 -4.06
CA VAL A 333 -1.12 3.38 -4.77
C VAL A 333 -0.67 2.69 -6.05
N PHE A 334 -1.15 1.46 -6.30
CA PHE A 334 -0.80 0.68 -7.48
C PHE A 334 -2.04 0.13 -8.21
N GLY A 335 -2.06 0.34 -9.53
CA GLY A 335 -3.02 -0.22 -10.46
C GLY A 335 -4.47 0.21 -10.25
N GLY A 336 -5.40 -0.72 -10.46
CA GLY A 336 -6.85 -0.47 -10.41
C GLY A 336 -7.44 -0.08 -11.75
N SER A 337 -8.69 0.41 -11.75
CA SER A 337 -9.39 0.90 -12.94
C SER A 337 -9.99 2.28 -12.71
N ASN A 338 -9.91 3.12 -13.73
CA ASN A 338 -10.56 4.43 -13.77
C ASN A 338 -11.93 4.41 -14.47
N GLY A 339 -12.38 3.22 -14.89
CA GLY A 339 -13.64 3.02 -15.61
C GLY A 339 -13.50 2.97 -17.12
N VAL A 340 -12.37 3.39 -17.67
CA VAL A 340 -12.04 3.28 -19.10
C VAL A 340 -11.00 2.18 -19.30
N GLU A 341 -9.94 2.20 -18.51
CA GLU A 341 -8.83 1.27 -18.61
C GLU A 341 -8.40 0.77 -17.23
N ARG A 342 -7.42 -0.14 -17.24
CA ARG A 342 -6.71 -0.60 -16.05
C ARG A 342 -5.32 -0.03 -16.03
N ASN A 343 -4.84 0.20 -14.82
CA ASN A 343 -3.56 0.85 -14.59
C ASN A 343 -2.51 -0.14 -14.08
N ASN A 344 -1.24 0.21 -14.30
CA ASN A 344 -0.06 -0.34 -13.64
C ASN A 344 0.94 0.77 -13.27
N ASP A 345 0.44 1.98 -13.11
CA ASP A 345 1.19 3.09 -12.54
C ASP A 345 1.32 2.91 -11.02
N VAL A 346 2.36 3.54 -10.47
CA VAL A 346 2.51 3.67 -9.02
C VAL A 346 2.51 5.15 -8.70
N PHE A 347 1.65 5.54 -7.76
CA PHE A 347 1.65 6.89 -7.19
C PHE A 347 2.11 6.81 -5.74
N ARG A 348 2.81 7.84 -5.30
CA ARG A 348 3.23 8.01 -3.91
C ARG A 348 2.64 9.29 -3.36
N TYR A 349 1.95 9.21 -2.23
CA TYR A 349 1.55 10.37 -1.43
C TYR A 349 2.44 10.49 -0.20
N THR A 350 2.95 11.68 0.10
CA THR A 350 3.81 11.94 1.27
C THR A 350 3.00 12.51 2.43
N ILE A 351 2.81 11.72 3.48
CA ILE A 351 2.13 12.14 4.71
C ILE A 351 3.10 12.83 5.65
N THR A 352 4.25 12.18 5.88
CA THR A 352 5.31 12.67 6.75
C THR A 352 6.62 12.62 6.00
N ARG A 353 7.24 13.79 5.81
CA ARG A 353 8.60 13.85 5.28
C ARG A 353 9.54 13.27 6.34
N GLN A 354 10.32 12.27 5.98
CA GLN A 354 11.42 11.75 6.80
C GLN A 354 12.73 11.85 6.02
N PRO A 355 13.87 12.12 6.67
CA PRO A 355 15.15 12.16 5.97
C PRO A 355 15.48 10.78 5.44
N SER A 356 16.03 10.73 4.22
CA SER A 356 16.53 9.48 3.66
C SER A 356 17.65 8.90 4.53
N THR A 357 17.72 7.57 4.61
CA THR A 357 18.80 6.92 5.36
C THR A 357 20.17 7.25 4.76
N LEU A 358 21.22 7.26 5.59
CA LEU A 358 22.59 7.49 5.11
C LEU A 358 22.96 6.53 3.97
N LEU A 359 22.47 5.29 4.03
CA LEU A 359 22.70 4.29 3.00
C LEU A 359 22.14 4.74 1.63
N ILE A 360 20.91 5.25 1.60
CA ILE A 360 20.27 5.74 0.38
C ILE A 360 20.97 7.01 -0.12
N LEU A 361 21.32 7.93 0.77
CA LEU A 361 22.10 9.12 0.42
C LEU A 361 23.45 8.75 -0.21
N VAL A 362 24.16 7.78 0.35
CA VAL A 362 25.44 7.28 -0.19
C VAL A 362 25.24 6.61 -1.54
N MET A 363 24.21 5.76 -1.71
CA MET A 363 23.92 5.13 -2.99
C MET A 363 23.62 6.17 -4.09
N HIS A 364 22.84 7.21 -3.78
CA HIS A 364 22.57 8.29 -4.73
C HIS A 364 23.82 9.11 -5.06
N ALA A 365 24.62 9.46 -4.05
CA ALA A 365 25.86 10.20 -4.25
C ALA A 365 26.83 9.42 -5.15
N LEU A 366 27.01 8.13 -4.89
CA LEU A 366 27.85 7.24 -5.70
C LEU A 366 27.29 7.06 -7.11
N HIS A 367 25.97 6.89 -7.27
CA HIS A 367 25.34 6.73 -8.58
C HIS A 367 25.49 8.00 -9.45
N ARG A 368 25.27 9.19 -8.88
CA ARG A 368 25.43 10.48 -9.58
C ARG A 368 26.87 10.77 -10.00
N ASN A 369 27.85 10.20 -9.29
CA ASN A 369 29.27 10.41 -9.56
C ASN A 369 29.95 9.17 -10.15
N MET A 370 29.18 8.18 -10.63
CA MET A 370 29.72 6.88 -11.02
C MET A 370 30.76 6.97 -12.14
N GLU A 371 30.60 7.93 -13.06
CA GLU A 371 31.55 8.20 -14.16
C GLU A 371 32.89 8.77 -13.67
N HIS A 372 32.93 9.32 -12.46
CA HIS A 372 34.11 9.93 -11.85
C HIS A 372 34.83 9.01 -10.85
N ILE A 373 34.29 7.82 -10.58
CA ILE A 373 34.85 6.85 -9.65
C ILE A 373 35.55 5.74 -10.44
N ALA A 374 36.78 5.38 -10.04
CA ALA A 374 37.51 4.30 -10.70
C ALA A 374 36.75 2.97 -10.55
N LYS A 375 36.79 2.12 -11.60
CA LYS A 375 36.07 0.85 -11.61
C LYS A 375 36.55 -0.09 -10.51
N GLU A 376 37.81 0.00 -10.13
CA GLU A 376 38.44 -0.75 -9.04
C GLU A 376 37.84 -0.37 -7.69
N ASP A 377 37.60 0.92 -7.46
CA ASP A 377 37.00 1.43 -6.22
C ASP A 377 35.52 1.02 -6.09
N LEU A 378 34.77 1.05 -7.20
CA LEU A 378 33.39 0.54 -7.23
C LEU A 378 33.35 -0.96 -6.89
N LYS A 379 34.34 -1.74 -7.36
CA LYS A 379 34.47 -3.16 -7.02
C LYS A 379 34.87 -3.40 -5.56
N ALA A 380 35.54 -2.44 -4.91
CA ALA A 380 35.96 -2.54 -3.52
C ALA A 380 34.85 -2.22 -2.51
N LEU A 381 33.71 -1.68 -2.97
CA LEU A 381 32.57 -1.37 -2.10
C LEU A 381 32.09 -2.59 -1.29
N PRO A 382 31.45 -2.40 -0.14
CA PRO A 382 30.68 -3.44 0.54
C PRO A 382 29.63 -4.07 -0.40
N HIS A 383 29.30 -5.33 -0.16
CA HIS A 383 28.39 -6.10 -1.02
C HIS A 383 27.01 -5.44 -1.14
N GLU A 384 26.50 -4.92 -0.02
CA GLU A 384 25.20 -4.25 0.09
C GLU A 384 25.15 -2.97 -0.76
N LEU A 385 26.26 -2.22 -0.80
CA LEU A 385 26.38 -1.00 -1.59
C LEU A 385 26.49 -1.31 -3.09
N LYS A 386 27.19 -2.39 -3.48
CA LYS A 386 27.22 -2.85 -4.88
C LYS A 386 25.83 -3.22 -5.39
N ILE A 387 25.13 -4.09 -4.65
CA ILE A 387 23.75 -4.47 -5.00
C ILE A 387 22.85 -3.24 -5.07
N GLY A 388 22.98 -2.34 -4.09
CA GLY A 388 22.22 -1.10 -4.08
C GLY A 388 22.49 -0.24 -5.31
N LEU A 389 23.75 -0.05 -5.71
CA LEU A 389 24.10 0.76 -6.88
C LEU A 389 23.63 0.16 -8.20
N GLU A 390 23.65 -1.16 -8.33
CA GLU A 390 23.15 -1.86 -9.52
C GLU A 390 21.63 -1.79 -9.64
N GLN A 391 20.91 -1.62 -8.52
CA GLN A 391 19.46 -1.74 -8.47
C GLN A 391 18.74 -0.45 -8.09
N ILE A 392 19.47 0.60 -7.72
CA ILE A 392 18.88 1.90 -7.38
C ILE A 392 18.28 2.51 -8.63
N ASN A 393 17.00 2.85 -8.55
CA ASN A 393 16.35 3.64 -9.58
C ASN A 393 16.87 5.08 -9.48
N SER A 394 17.47 5.58 -10.56
CA SER A 394 18.05 6.92 -10.64
C SER A 394 17.03 8.04 -10.38
N ASN A 395 15.73 7.75 -10.54
CA ASN A 395 14.63 8.67 -10.31
C ASN A 395 14.10 8.66 -8.87
N VAL A 396 14.68 7.83 -7.97
CA VAL A 396 14.37 7.95 -6.55
C VAL A 396 14.97 9.27 -6.07
N GLU A 397 14.14 10.13 -5.52
CA GLU A 397 14.61 11.38 -4.92
C GLU A 397 14.68 11.20 -3.41
N CYS A 398 15.81 11.60 -2.84
CA CYS A 398 15.92 11.74 -1.41
C CYS A 398 15.02 12.88 -0.96
N SER A 399 14.09 12.58 -0.07
CA SER A 399 13.29 13.58 0.63
C SER A 399 14.21 14.56 1.34
N TYR A 400 14.23 15.81 0.85
CA TYR A 400 14.83 16.92 1.57
C TYR A 400 13.71 17.75 2.18
N ASN A 401 13.89 18.14 3.45
CA ASN A 401 13.09 19.19 4.04
C ASN A 401 14.03 20.36 4.34
N PRO A 402 13.89 21.50 3.64
CA PRO A 402 14.75 22.65 3.88
C PRO A 402 14.65 23.15 5.33
N THR A 403 13.54 22.90 6.02
CA THR A 403 13.37 23.31 7.42
C THR A 403 14.19 22.48 8.41
N TRP A 404 14.68 21.29 8.05
CA TRP A 404 15.57 20.50 8.93
C TRP A 404 16.97 21.10 9.08
N TYR A 405 17.36 22.01 8.19
CA TYR A 405 18.68 22.60 8.16
C TYR A 405 18.66 24.09 8.54
N VAL A 406 17.52 24.60 9.01
CA VAL A 406 17.43 25.94 9.60
C VAL A 406 17.96 25.82 11.03
N THR A 407 19.19 26.26 11.25
CA THR A 407 19.69 26.52 12.60
C THR A 407 19.01 27.79 13.09
N GLU A 408 18.21 27.70 14.16
CA GLU A 408 17.73 28.89 14.86
C GLU A 408 18.96 29.68 15.37
N ASP A 409 19.00 30.97 15.04
CA ASP A 409 20.12 31.91 15.26
C ASP A 409 20.54 32.09 16.72
#